data_AF-A0A075HZ43-F1
#
_entry.id   AF-A0A075HZ43-F1
#
_cell.length_a   1.000
_cell.length_b   1.000
_cell.length_c   1.000
_cell.angle_alpha   90.00
_cell.angle_beta   90.00
_cell.angle_gamma   90.00
#
_symmetry.space_group_name_H-M   'P 1'
#
loop_
_entity.id
_entity.type
_entity.pdbx_description
1 polymer ?
#
loop_
_entity_poly.entity_id
_entity_poly.type
_entity_poly.pdbx_seq_one_letter_code
_entity_poly.pdbx_strand_id
1 'polypeptide(L)'
;MDSPNELKLQGSIIDAANSGTTIRIAAAISTLADTKIVLSGDQSLNKRPMQPLLKALESLGAKCSSSNGTPPISILGKIKGGEVKIPGNISSQFISALMIVAPKLENGMLLNIQGELVSKPYVDATIMAMKKFNVNVEAEIPYKKYIIHPQNYKSTTFSVPSDFSSLALLLSAAVLLGENLSIQMTMGDMPQADEAIIDILEKMGVIITLEKNVIKIKSPKNLMVENLI
;
A
#
# COMPACT_ATOMS: atom_id res chain seq x y z
N MET A 1 -33.60 8.09 -14.06
CA MET A 1 -33.26 7.40 -12.79
C MET A 1 -31.78 7.05 -12.87
N ASP A 2 -30.92 7.97 -12.46
CA ASP A 2 -29.48 7.72 -12.37
C ASP A 2 -29.20 6.95 -11.08
N SER A 3 -28.55 5.79 -11.19
CA SER A 3 -28.12 5.01 -10.03
C SER A 3 -26.95 5.73 -9.34
N PRO A 4 -26.94 5.94 -8.01
CA PRO A 4 -25.97 6.82 -7.33
C PRO A 4 -24.49 6.39 -7.34
N ASN A 5 -24.10 5.33 -8.08
CA ASN A 5 -22.79 4.68 -7.95
C ASN A 5 -22.01 4.54 -9.27
N GLU A 6 -22.39 5.25 -10.33
CA GLU A 6 -21.68 5.15 -11.62
C GLU A 6 -20.62 6.25 -11.75
N LEU A 7 -19.34 5.87 -11.60
CA LEU A 7 -18.19 6.73 -11.80
C LEU A 7 -18.12 7.20 -13.27
N LYS A 8 -18.46 8.47 -13.55
CA LYS A 8 -18.30 9.09 -14.88
C LYS A 8 -16.98 9.86 -14.95
N LEU A 9 -16.07 9.43 -15.84
CA LEU A 9 -14.76 10.06 -16.05
C LEU A 9 -14.82 11.16 -17.13
N GLN A 10 -14.22 12.32 -16.86
CA GLN A 10 -13.95 13.38 -17.84
C GLN A 10 -12.43 13.48 -18.07
N GLY A 11 -11.99 13.35 -19.33
CA GLY A 11 -10.57 13.49 -19.72
C GLY A 11 -9.76 12.21 -19.51
N SER A 12 -9.31 11.61 -20.61
CA SER A 12 -8.86 10.21 -20.69
C SER A 12 -7.54 9.87 -19.99
N ILE A 13 -6.96 10.77 -19.19
CA ILE A 13 -5.67 10.59 -18.51
C ILE A 13 -5.82 10.93 -17.02
N ILE A 14 -5.51 9.96 -16.16
CA ILE A 14 -5.31 10.14 -14.73
C ILE A 14 -3.81 10.35 -14.48
N ASP A 15 -3.45 11.52 -13.97
CA ASP A 15 -2.07 11.84 -13.56
C ASP A 15 -1.83 11.43 -12.10
N ALA A 16 -0.93 10.47 -11.89
CA ALA A 16 -0.52 10.00 -10.57
C ALA A 16 0.68 10.77 -10.00
N ALA A 17 1.15 11.82 -10.68
CA ALA A 17 2.35 12.60 -10.32
C ALA A 17 3.57 11.68 -10.11
N ASN A 18 4.17 11.66 -8.91
CA ASN A 18 5.27 10.74 -8.56
C ASN A 18 4.79 9.51 -7.74
N SER A 19 3.47 9.32 -7.57
CA SER A 19 2.95 8.30 -6.67
C SER A 19 2.87 6.92 -7.31
N GLY A 20 3.88 6.09 -7.01
CA GLY A 20 3.91 4.68 -7.34
C GLY A 20 2.71 3.88 -6.80
N THR A 21 2.20 4.26 -5.62
CA THR A 21 1.04 3.63 -5.00
C THR A 21 -0.24 3.98 -5.74
N THR A 22 -0.43 5.27 -6.04
CA THR A 22 -1.62 5.77 -6.74
C THR A 22 -1.76 5.09 -8.11
N ILE A 23 -0.71 5.06 -8.92
CA ILE A 23 -0.81 4.49 -10.27
C ILE A 23 -1.12 2.98 -10.27
N ARG A 24 -0.61 2.23 -9.30
CA ARG A 24 -0.85 0.77 -9.19
C ARG A 24 -2.27 0.47 -8.76
N ILE A 25 -2.76 1.16 -7.72
CA ILE A 25 -4.13 1.00 -7.25
C ILE A 25 -5.12 1.47 -8.32
N ALA A 26 -4.87 2.63 -8.93
CA ALA A 26 -5.73 3.19 -9.98
C ALA A 26 -5.76 2.31 -11.24
N ALA A 27 -4.66 1.64 -11.60
CA ALA A 27 -4.63 0.68 -12.70
C ALA A 27 -5.58 -0.50 -12.48
N ALA A 28 -5.59 -1.08 -11.26
CA ALA A 28 -6.53 -2.14 -10.92
C ALA A 28 -7.98 -1.62 -10.88
N ILE A 29 -8.24 -0.48 -10.23
CA ILE A 29 -9.58 0.13 -10.16
C ILE A 29 -10.14 0.46 -11.55
N SER A 30 -9.28 0.84 -12.50
CA SER A 30 -9.69 1.15 -13.88
C SER A 30 -10.37 -0.03 -14.58
N THR A 31 -10.11 -1.27 -14.15
CA THR A 31 -10.79 -2.48 -14.66
C THR A 31 -12.22 -2.66 -14.17
N LEU A 32 -12.75 -1.73 -13.37
CA LEU A 32 -14.18 -1.69 -13.01
C LEU A 32 -15.02 -0.92 -14.03
N ALA A 33 -14.38 -0.15 -14.92
CA ALA A 33 -15.04 0.66 -15.93
C ALA A 33 -14.96 0.02 -17.32
N ASP A 34 -16.01 0.23 -18.12
CA ASP A 34 -16.07 -0.19 -19.53
C ASP A 34 -15.41 0.82 -20.49
N THR A 35 -14.71 1.83 -19.96
CA THR A 35 -14.05 2.88 -20.73
C THR A 35 -12.53 2.74 -20.72
N LYS A 36 -11.87 3.26 -21.75
CA LYS A 36 -10.40 3.30 -21.80
C LYS A 36 -9.90 4.40 -20.87
N ILE A 37 -9.03 4.03 -19.93
CA ILE A 37 -8.39 4.93 -18.99
C ILE A 37 -6.89 4.90 -19.22
N VAL A 38 -6.27 6.07 -19.40
CA VAL A 38 -4.81 6.21 -19.45
C VAL A 38 -4.32 6.70 -18.10
N LEU A 39 -3.22 6.13 -17.62
CA LEU A 39 -2.58 6.51 -16.36
C LEU A 39 -1.14 6.93 -16.66
N SER A 40 -0.75 8.10 -16.17
CA SER A 40 0.58 8.68 -16.38
C SER A 40 1.13 9.28 -15.09
N GLY A 41 2.36 9.78 -15.14
CA GLY A 41 2.93 10.61 -14.10
C GLY A 41 4.13 11.40 -14.59
N ASP A 42 4.96 11.81 -13.63
CA ASP A 42 6.21 12.51 -13.91
C ASP A 42 7.27 11.59 -14.56
N GLN A 43 8.43 12.17 -14.88
CA GLN A 43 9.53 11.45 -15.52
C GLN A 43 10.08 10.29 -14.69
N SER A 44 9.96 10.36 -13.36
CA SER A 44 10.37 9.29 -12.45
C SER A 44 9.36 8.15 -12.51
N LEU A 45 8.07 8.47 -12.43
CA LEU A 45 7.00 7.48 -12.46
C LEU A 45 6.94 6.73 -13.80
N ASN A 46 7.24 7.40 -14.91
CA ASN A 46 7.29 6.82 -16.26
C ASN A 46 8.38 5.74 -16.44
N LYS A 47 9.29 5.60 -15.49
CA LYS A 47 10.31 4.54 -15.47
C LYS A 47 9.94 3.38 -14.54
N ARG A 48 8.88 3.51 -13.74
CA ARG A 48 8.52 2.47 -12.76
C ARG A 48 7.88 1.27 -13.47
N PRO A 49 8.31 0.05 -13.15
CA PRO A 49 7.77 -1.15 -13.77
C PRO A 49 6.31 -1.37 -13.37
N MET A 50 5.48 -1.70 -14.36
CA MET A 50 4.06 -2.01 -14.23
C MET A 50 3.70 -3.37 -14.86
N GLN A 51 4.58 -3.92 -15.71
CA GLN A 51 4.32 -5.11 -16.51
C GLN A 51 3.73 -6.31 -15.74
N PRO A 52 4.19 -6.67 -14.51
CA PRO A 52 3.60 -7.79 -13.78
C PRO A 52 2.13 -7.57 -13.45
N LEU A 53 1.75 -6.34 -13.05
CA LEU A 53 0.36 -5.99 -12.81
C LEU A 53 -0.44 -5.99 -14.12
N LEU A 54 0.10 -5.43 -15.21
CA LEU A 54 -0.58 -5.42 -16.50
C LEU A 54 -0.90 -6.85 -16.97
N LYS A 55 0.07 -7.77 -16.91
CA LYS A 55 -0.14 -9.19 -17.27
C LYS A 55 -1.19 -9.87 -16.40
N ALA A 56 -1.21 -9.56 -15.10
CA ALA A 56 -2.22 -10.09 -14.19
C ALA A 56 -3.63 -9.60 -14.58
N LEU A 57 -3.80 -8.31 -14.87
CA LEU A 57 -5.08 -7.75 -15.33
C LEU A 57 -5.48 -8.29 -16.70
N GLU A 58 -4.53 -8.47 -17.64
CA GLU A 58 -4.77 -9.09 -18.95
C GLU A 58 -5.26 -10.54 -18.81
N SER A 59 -4.68 -11.31 -17.89
CA SER A 59 -5.12 -12.69 -17.63
C SER A 59 -6.55 -12.77 -17.08
N LEU A 60 -7.04 -11.68 -16.48
CA LEU A 60 -8.41 -11.51 -15.99
C LEU A 60 -9.36 -10.91 -17.05
N GLY A 61 -8.87 -10.66 -18.26
CA GLY A 61 -9.65 -10.21 -19.41
C GLY A 61 -9.56 -8.71 -19.73
N ALA A 62 -8.74 -7.94 -19.01
CA ALA A 62 -8.50 -6.53 -19.37
C ALA A 62 -7.65 -6.42 -20.65
N LYS A 63 -7.81 -5.33 -21.39
CA LYS A 63 -6.89 -4.92 -22.45
C LYS A 63 -5.95 -3.87 -21.90
N CYS A 64 -4.69 -4.24 -21.71
CA CYS A 64 -3.66 -3.32 -21.25
C CYS A 64 -2.75 -2.90 -22.42
N SER A 65 -2.23 -1.68 -22.39
CA SER A 65 -1.17 -1.27 -23.31
C SER A 65 -0.15 -0.36 -22.62
N SER A 66 1.10 -0.50 -23.02
CA SER A 66 2.25 0.29 -22.57
C SER A 66 3.37 0.09 -23.60
N SER A 67 4.20 1.11 -23.82
CA SER A 67 5.32 0.99 -24.76
C SER A 67 6.39 0.00 -24.25
N ASN A 68 6.72 0.04 -22.95
CA ASN A 68 7.82 -0.74 -22.36
C ASN A 68 7.44 -1.38 -21.00
N GLY A 69 6.15 -1.56 -20.73
CA GLY A 69 5.66 -2.03 -19.44
C GLY A 69 5.80 -1.01 -18.30
N THR A 70 5.90 0.28 -18.64
CA THR A 70 5.96 1.44 -17.73
C THR A 70 4.94 2.52 -18.15
N PRO A 71 4.64 3.51 -17.30
CA PRO A 71 3.75 4.61 -17.66
C PRO A 71 4.29 5.48 -18.82
N PRO A 72 3.40 6.08 -19.63
CA PRO A 72 1.94 5.99 -19.56
C PRO A 72 1.41 4.60 -19.94
N ILE A 73 0.42 4.12 -19.18
CA ILE A 73 -0.27 2.84 -19.43
C ILE A 73 -1.72 3.10 -19.76
N SER A 74 -2.36 2.25 -20.58
CA SER A 74 -3.80 2.29 -20.78
C SER A 74 -4.46 0.99 -20.36
N ILE A 75 -5.60 1.09 -19.69
CA ILE A 75 -6.44 -0.03 -19.28
C ILE A 75 -7.81 0.14 -19.94
N LEU A 76 -8.32 -0.92 -20.55
CA LEU A 76 -9.67 -0.97 -21.12
C LEU A 76 -10.32 -2.32 -20.79
N GLY A 77 -11.56 -2.26 -20.34
CA GLY A 77 -12.41 -3.44 -20.20
C GLY A 77 -12.69 -3.77 -18.74
N LYS A 78 -13.94 -4.16 -18.51
CA LYS A 78 -14.41 -4.59 -17.21
C LYS A 78 -14.10 -6.06 -16.97
N ILE A 79 -13.23 -6.33 -15.99
CA ILE A 79 -12.90 -7.70 -15.63
C ILE A 79 -13.98 -8.28 -14.72
N LYS A 80 -14.22 -9.59 -14.84
CA LYS A 80 -15.18 -10.31 -13.97
C LYS A 80 -14.55 -10.91 -12.73
N GLY A 81 -13.21 -10.94 -12.65
CA GLY A 81 -12.48 -11.64 -11.60
C GLY A 81 -12.15 -13.08 -11.99
N GLY A 82 -11.86 -13.93 -10.99
CA GLY A 82 -11.39 -15.29 -11.19
C GLY A 82 -9.99 -15.54 -10.62
N GLU A 83 -9.28 -16.53 -11.16
CA GLU A 83 -7.94 -16.88 -10.70
C GLU A 83 -6.87 -16.02 -11.36
N VAL A 84 -5.94 -15.51 -10.57
CA VAL A 84 -4.79 -14.74 -11.07
C VAL A 84 -3.50 -15.16 -10.35
N LYS A 85 -2.38 -15.09 -11.08
CA LYS A 85 -1.03 -15.35 -10.57
C LYS A 85 -0.21 -14.08 -10.64
N ILE A 86 0.53 -13.77 -9.57
CA ILE A 86 1.38 -12.58 -9.49
C ILE A 86 2.71 -12.93 -8.80
N PRO A 87 3.87 -12.43 -9.26
CA PRO A 87 5.14 -12.64 -8.57
C PRO A 87 5.20 -11.86 -7.25
N GLY A 88 5.49 -12.56 -6.16
CA GLY A 88 5.57 -11.99 -4.80
C GLY A 88 6.84 -11.22 -4.51
N ASN A 89 7.88 -11.37 -5.33
CA ASN A 89 9.21 -10.80 -5.10
C ASN A 89 9.46 -9.47 -5.81
N ILE A 90 8.46 -8.89 -6.49
CA ILE A 90 8.64 -7.66 -7.27
C ILE A 90 8.09 -6.43 -6.53
N SER A 91 6.80 -6.43 -6.19
CA SER A 91 6.18 -5.31 -5.49
C SER A 91 4.89 -5.73 -4.80
N SER A 92 4.82 -5.55 -3.47
CA SER A 92 3.61 -5.76 -2.68
C SER A 92 2.44 -4.87 -3.15
N GLN A 93 2.72 -3.71 -3.75
CA GLN A 93 1.70 -2.79 -4.24
C GLN A 93 0.87 -3.38 -5.40
N PHE A 94 1.42 -4.32 -6.18
CA PHE A 94 0.64 -5.03 -7.20
C PHE A 94 -0.39 -5.97 -6.56
N ILE A 95 0.04 -6.69 -5.52
CA ILE A 95 -0.81 -7.57 -4.72
C ILE A 95 -1.91 -6.73 -4.05
N SER A 96 -1.55 -5.65 -3.37
CA SER A 96 -2.52 -4.75 -2.74
C SER A 96 -3.55 -4.20 -3.74
N ALA A 97 -3.12 -3.77 -4.93
CA ALA A 97 -4.03 -3.27 -5.96
C ALA A 97 -5.05 -4.33 -6.41
N LEU A 98 -4.60 -5.57 -6.63
CA LEU A 98 -5.48 -6.70 -6.97
C LEU A 98 -6.45 -7.03 -5.83
N MET A 99 -5.96 -7.04 -4.58
CA MET A 99 -6.80 -7.30 -3.40
C MET A 99 -7.88 -6.23 -3.20
N ILE A 100 -7.55 -4.96 -3.43
CA ILE A 100 -8.48 -3.83 -3.27
C ILE A 100 -9.60 -3.88 -4.32
N VAL A 101 -9.32 -4.29 -5.56
CA VAL A 101 -10.35 -4.36 -6.61
C VAL A 101 -11.20 -5.64 -6.50
N ALA A 102 -10.62 -6.75 -6.02
CA ALA A 102 -11.24 -8.08 -6.00
C ALA A 102 -12.68 -8.15 -5.45
N PRO A 103 -13.04 -7.50 -4.32
CA PRO A 103 -14.40 -7.53 -3.78
C PRO A 103 -15.46 -6.98 -4.74
N LYS A 104 -15.07 -6.10 -5.66
CA LYS A 104 -15.98 -5.45 -6.61
C LYS A 104 -16.15 -6.22 -7.92
N LEU A 105 -15.46 -7.34 -8.07
CA LEU A 105 -15.53 -8.20 -9.25
C LEU A 105 -16.67 -9.22 -9.09
N GLU A 106 -17.38 -9.52 -10.18
CA GLU A 106 -18.53 -10.44 -10.22
C GLU A 106 -18.21 -11.82 -9.60
N ASN A 107 -17.01 -12.33 -9.89
CA ASN A 107 -16.54 -13.64 -9.44
C ASN A 107 -15.55 -13.55 -8.26
N GLY A 108 -15.29 -12.35 -7.73
CA GLY A 108 -14.23 -12.14 -6.74
C GLY A 108 -12.85 -12.46 -7.32
N MET A 109 -11.92 -12.90 -6.48
CA MET A 109 -10.58 -13.27 -6.92
C MET A 109 -9.99 -14.41 -6.11
N LEU A 110 -9.39 -15.38 -6.81
CA LEU A 110 -8.42 -16.30 -6.25
C LEU A 110 -7.01 -15.81 -6.61
N LEU A 111 -6.29 -15.28 -5.63
CA LEU A 111 -5.00 -14.65 -5.82
C LEU A 111 -3.87 -15.60 -5.40
N ASN A 112 -3.05 -16.02 -6.36
CA ASN A 112 -1.88 -16.86 -6.15
C ASN A 112 -0.59 -16.04 -6.27
N ILE A 113 0.15 -15.95 -5.18
CA ILE A 113 1.44 -15.25 -5.10
C ILE A 113 2.56 -16.26 -5.36
N GLN A 114 3.35 -16.01 -6.40
CA GLN A 114 4.44 -16.88 -6.82
C GLN A 114 5.75 -16.49 -6.13
N GLY A 115 6.54 -17.49 -5.70
CA GLY A 115 7.80 -17.26 -5.01
C GLY A 115 7.62 -16.68 -3.61
N GLU A 116 8.70 -16.18 -3.02
CA GLU A 116 8.67 -15.53 -1.69
C GLU A 116 8.11 -14.11 -1.79
N LEU A 117 7.16 -13.79 -0.90
CA LEU A 117 6.57 -12.46 -0.81
C LEU A 117 7.52 -11.49 -0.09
N VAL A 118 7.92 -10.43 -0.79
CA VAL A 118 8.61 -9.29 -0.18
C VAL A 118 7.61 -8.33 0.44
N SER A 119 8.05 -7.65 1.51
CA SER A 119 7.30 -6.58 2.14
C SER A 119 5.89 -7.00 2.61
N LYS A 120 5.79 -8.17 3.26
CA LYS A 120 4.59 -8.74 3.88
C LYS A 120 3.76 -7.72 4.69
N PRO A 121 4.37 -6.80 5.47
CA PRO A 121 3.60 -5.82 6.25
C PRO A 121 2.66 -4.95 5.42
N TYR A 122 2.95 -4.68 4.14
CA TYR A 122 2.03 -3.93 3.27
C TYR A 122 0.80 -4.75 2.87
N VAL A 123 0.94 -6.06 2.71
CA VAL A 123 -0.21 -6.95 2.46
C VAL A 123 -1.07 -7.02 3.73
N ASP A 124 -0.45 -7.13 4.90
CA ASP A 124 -1.16 -7.14 6.18
C ASP A 124 -1.90 -5.81 6.43
N ALA A 125 -1.25 -4.68 6.15
CA ALA A 125 -1.88 -3.36 6.20
C ALA A 125 -3.07 -3.24 5.22
N THR A 126 -2.94 -3.84 4.02
CA THR A 126 -4.03 -3.87 3.03
C THR A 126 -5.22 -4.68 3.56
N ILE A 127 -4.99 -5.88 4.08
CA ILE A 127 -6.04 -6.74 4.65
C ILE A 127 -6.71 -6.05 5.85
N MET A 128 -5.93 -5.43 6.73
CA MET A 128 -6.46 -4.68 7.87
C MET A 128 -7.36 -3.53 7.40
N ALA A 129 -6.89 -2.71 6.46
CA ALA A 129 -7.68 -1.63 5.90
C ALA A 129 -8.98 -2.15 5.27
N MET A 130 -8.90 -3.19 4.44
CA MET A 130 -10.08 -3.83 3.85
C MET A 130 -11.09 -4.29 4.92
N LYS A 131 -10.60 -4.89 6.01
CA LYS A 131 -11.43 -5.31 7.14
C LYS A 131 -12.13 -4.14 7.83
N LYS A 132 -11.45 -3.00 8.04
CA LYS A 132 -12.07 -1.78 8.60
C LYS A 132 -13.20 -1.26 7.70
N PHE A 133 -13.10 -1.44 6.38
CA PHE A 133 -14.17 -1.14 5.42
C PHE A 133 -15.12 -2.34 5.18
N ASN A 134 -15.22 -3.28 6.13
CA ASN A 134 -16.14 -4.43 6.12
C ASN A 134 -15.95 -5.40 4.94
N VAL A 135 -14.71 -5.58 4.48
CA VAL A 135 -14.33 -6.58 3.46
C VAL A 135 -13.40 -7.61 4.10
N ASN A 136 -13.76 -8.88 3.98
CA ASN A 136 -12.96 -9.97 4.51
C ASN A 136 -12.06 -10.57 3.42
N VAL A 137 -10.84 -10.95 3.79
CA VAL A 137 -9.90 -11.68 2.94
C VAL A 137 -9.61 -13.01 3.61
N GLU A 138 -9.85 -14.11 2.91
CA GLU A 138 -9.48 -15.44 3.39
C GLU A 138 -8.06 -15.75 2.94
N ALA A 139 -7.20 -16.14 3.89
CA ALA A 139 -5.85 -16.59 3.63
C ALA A 139 -5.82 -18.13 3.64
N GLU A 140 -6.08 -18.75 2.48
CA GLU A 140 -5.98 -20.23 2.36
C GLU A 140 -4.56 -20.70 2.65
N ILE A 141 -3.55 -19.96 2.15
CA ILE A 141 -2.15 -20.13 2.51
C ILE A 141 -1.57 -18.72 2.73
N PRO A 142 -1.29 -18.31 3.98
CA PRO A 142 -0.76 -16.98 4.27
C PRO A 142 0.42 -16.61 3.38
N TYR A 143 0.37 -15.42 2.78
CA TYR A 143 1.37 -14.86 1.88
C TYR A 143 1.62 -15.63 0.57
N LYS A 144 0.77 -16.63 0.25
CA LYS A 144 0.86 -17.43 -0.98
C LYS A 144 -0.46 -17.53 -1.73
N LYS A 145 -1.59 -17.68 -1.03
CA LYS A 145 -2.90 -17.90 -1.64
C LYS A 145 -3.99 -17.22 -0.83
N TYR A 146 -4.73 -16.32 -1.47
CA TYR A 146 -5.83 -15.58 -0.86
C TYR A 146 -7.11 -15.74 -1.68
N ILE A 147 -8.24 -15.91 -0.99
CA ILE A 147 -9.58 -15.95 -1.59
C ILE A 147 -10.32 -14.69 -1.16
N ILE A 148 -10.85 -13.95 -2.13
CA ILE A 148 -11.57 -12.70 -1.90
C ILE A 148 -12.90 -12.78 -2.65
N HIS A 149 -13.97 -13.02 -1.91
CA HIS A 149 -15.31 -13.11 -2.48
C HIS A 149 -15.86 -11.74 -2.93
N PRO A 150 -16.88 -11.70 -3.80
CA PRO A 150 -17.64 -10.48 -4.11
C PRO A 150 -18.29 -9.89 -2.85
N GLN A 151 -18.04 -8.62 -2.57
CA GLN A 151 -18.57 -7.90 -1.39
C GLN A 151 -18.50 -6.39 -1.61
N ASN A 152 -19.24 -5.64 -0.80
CA ASN A 152 -19.23 -4.19 -0.84
C ASN A 152 -18.47 -3.61 0.36
N TYR A 153 -17.53 -2.71 0.06
CA TYR A 153 -16.98 -1.81 1.05
C TYR A 153 -18.09 -0.98 1.71
N LYS A 154 -18.01 -0.81 3.03
CA LYS A 154 -18.86 0.10 3.80
C LYS A 154 -18.06 1.31 4.24
N SER A 155 -18.66 2.49 4.20
CA SER A 155 -18.07 3.70 4.75
C SER A 155 -17.82 3.52 6.26
N THR A 156 -16.71 4.09 6.73
CA THR A 156 -16.34 4.08 8.14
C THR A 156 -15.51 5.33 8.46
N THR A 157 -15.34 5.63 9.74
CA THR A 157 -14.28 6.51 10.22
C THR A 157 -13.02 5.68 10.44
N PHE A 158 -11.89 6.18 9.95
CA PHE A 158 -10.60 5.53 10.07
C PHE A 158 -9.53 6.56 10.44
N SER A 159 -8.84 6.35 11.56
CA SER A 159 -7.68 7.15 11.94
C SER A 159 -6.45 6.61 11.22
N VAL A 160 -5.85 7.43 10.38
CA VAL A 160 -4.55 7.10 9.76
C VAL A 160 -3.48 7.25 10.84
N PRO A 161 -2.70 6.19 11.16
CA PRO A 161 -1.65 6.29 12.16
C PRO A 161 -0.51 7.17 11.68
N SER A 162 0.35 7.58 12.62
CA SER A 162 1.62 8.23 12.27
C SER A 162 2.53 7.28 11.50
N ASP A 163 3.24 7.84 10.52
CA ASP A 163 4.18 7.12 9.66
C ASP A 163 5.51 6.88 10.39
N PHE A 164 5.80 5.62 10.69
CA PHE A 164 7.01 5.26 11.43
C PHE A 164 8.30 5.50 10.64
N SER A 165 8.27 5.45 9.30
CA SER A 165 9.44 5.77 8.47
C SER A 165 9.87 7.23 8.65
N SER A 166 8.91 8.16 8.67
CA SER A 166 9.16 9.59 8.90
C SER A 166 9.49 9.88 10.36
N LEU A 167 8.81 9.20 11.28
CA LEU A 167 9.09 9.28 12.71
C LEU A 167 10.51 8.83 13.04
N ALA A 168 11.04 7.83 12.34
CA ALA A 168 12.43 7.36 12.52
C ALA A 168 13.45 8.48 12.31
N LEU A 169 13.21 9.42 11.38
CA LEU A 169 14.08 10.59 11.18
C LEU A 169 14.06 11.52 12.39
N LEU A 170 12.87 11.80 12.92
CA LEU A 170 12.69 12.66 14.11
C LEU A 170 13.27 12.01 15.37
N LEU A 171 13.04 10.71 15.55
CA LEU A 171 13.61 9.95 16.66
C LEU A 171 15.13 9.93 16.60
N SER A 172 15.71 9.73 15.41
CA SER A 172 17.16 9.76 15.22
C SER A 172 17.74 11.12 15.57
N ALA A 173 17.11 12.21 15.13
CA ALA A 173 17.53 13.57 15.48
C ALA A 173 17.44 13.80 17.00
N ALA A 174 16.36 13.34 17.63
CA ALA A 174 16.18 13.47 19.06
C ALA A 174 17.26 12.72 19.86
N VAL A 175 17.61 11.50 19.43
CA VAL A 175 18.66 10.68 20.08
C VAL A 175 20.01 11.39 20.03
N LEU A 176 20.35 12.00 18.90
CA LEU A 176 21.60 12.73 18.71
C LEU A 176 21.67 13.99 19.59
N LEU A 177 20.57 14.73 19.71
CA LEU A 177 20.53 15.95 20.52
C LEU A 177 20.50 15.67 22.03
N GLY A 178 20.05 14.48 22.45
CA GLY A 178 20.06 14.08 23.85
C GLY A 178 19.06 14.82 24.75
N GLU A 179 18.30 15.76 24.21
CA GLU A 179 17.32 16.56 24.94
C GLU A 179 16.00 15.80 25.18
N ASN A 180 15.20 16.31 26.15
CA ASN A 180 13.84 15.83 26.46
C ASN A 180 12.84 16.21 25.35
N LEU A 181 13.10 15.76 24.13
CA LEU A 181 12.20 15.95 22.99
C LEU A 181 10.99 15.03 23.11
N SER A 182 9.82 15.60 22.89
CA SER A 182 8.55 14.91 22.85
C SER A 182 7.99 14.98 21.44
N ILE A 183 7.67 13.83 20.84
CA ILE A 183 7.08 13.74 19.51
C ILE A 183 5.64 13.30 19.64
N GLN A 184 4.72 14.13 19.17
CA GLN A 184 3.31 13.77 19.10
C GLN A 184 3.08 12.83 17.92
N MET A 185 2.36 11.73 18.16
CA MET A 185 2.04 10.73 17.15
C MET A 185 0.66 10.14 17.37
N THR A 186 0.05 9.60 16.33
CA THR A 186 -1.19 8.82 16.45
C THR A 186 -0.85 7.35 16.37
N MET A 187 -1.02 6.61 17.47
CA MET A 187 -1.00 5.15 17.40
C MET A 187 -2.23 4.66 16.66
N GLY A 188 -2.07 3.59 15.89
CA GLY A 188 -3.18 2.91 15.25
C GLY A 188 -2.91 1.43 15.11
N ASP A 189 -3.93 0.69 14.71
CA ASP A 189 -3.87 -0.78 14.62
C ASP A 189 -3.24 -1.27 13.30
N MET A 190 -2.67 -0.36 12.49
CA MET A 190 -2.11 -0.71 11.19
C MET A 190 -0.70 -1.23 11.37
N PRO A 191 -0.40 -2.45 10.89
CA PRO A 191 0.96 -2.95 10.91
C PRO A 191 1.88 -2.02 10.11
N GLN A 192 2.93 -1.52 10.73
CA GLN A 192 4.01 -0.79 10.07
C GLN A 192 5.33 -1.49 10.32
N ALA A 193 6.03 -1.88 9.25
CA ALA A 193 7.33 -2.54 9.36
C ALA A 193 8.35 -1.67 10.11
N ASP A 194 8.25 -0.35 9.89
CA ASP A 194 9.16 0.66 10.40
C ASP A 194 9.02 0.91 11.91
N GLU A 195 8.00 0.34 12.58
CA GLU A 195 7.92 0.29 14.05
C GLU A 195 9.16 -0.34 14.68
N ALA A 196 9.88 -1.18 13.92
CA ALA A 196 11.17 -1.77 14.29
C ALA A 196 12.23 -0.74 14.71
N ILE A 197 12.09 0.55 14.34
CA ILE A 197 12.98 1.61 14.82
C ILE A 197 13.00 1.70 16.35
N ILE A 198 11.87 1.47 17.01
CA ILE A 198 11.77 1.51 18.48
C ILE A 198 12.70 0.46 19.09
N ASP A 199 12.57 -0.79 18.65
CA ASP A 199 13.41 -1.90 19.12
C ASP A 199 14.90 -1.67 18.83
N ILE A 200 15.23 -1.07 17.69
CA ILE A 200 16.61 -0.76 17.31
C ILE A 200 17.20 0.27 18.27
N LEU A 201 16.48 1.35 18.55
CA LEU A 201 16.93 2.41 19.46
C LEU A 201 17.07 1.90 20.90
N GLU A 202 16.15 1.05 21.37
CA GLU A 202 16.26 0.42 22.69
C GLU A 202 17.50 -0.46 22.81
N LYS A 203 17.84 -1.24 21.76
CA LYS A 203 19.09 -2.01 21.71
C LYS A 203 20.34 -1.14 21.73
N MET A 204 20.24 0.10 21.25
CA MET A 204 21.32 1.09 21.32
C MET A 204 21.40 1.76 22.71
N GLY A 205 20.50 1.43 23.65
CA GLY A 205 20.48 1.97 25.00
C GLY A 205 19.62 3.22 25.17
N VAL A 206 18.84 3.60 24.15
CA VAL A 206 17.86 4.69 24.25
C VAL A 206 16.66 4.19 25.06
N ILE A 207 16.24 4.96 26.07
CA ILE A 207 15.00 4.68 26.79
C ILE A 207 13.88 5.40 26.06
N ILE A 208 12.88 4.65 25.60
CA ILE A 208 11.70 5.19 24.91
C ILE A 208 10.48 5.03 25.83
N THR A 209 9.64 6.06 25.90
CA THR A 209 8.40 6.02 26.67
C THR A 209 7.27 6.59 25.85
N LEU A 210 6.19 5.82 25.71
CA LEU A 210 4.98 6.23 25.01
C LEU A 210 3.87 6.54 26.02
N GLU A 211 3.49 7.82 26.11
CA GLU A 211 2.42 8.29 27.00
C GLU A 211 1.41 9.10 26.20
N LYS A 212 0.13 8.69 26.19
CA LYS A 212 -0.97 9.45 25.59
C LYS A 212 -0.63 10.03 24.20
N ASN A 213 -0.19 9.18 23.26
CA ASN A 213 0.15 9.61 21.89
C ASN A 213 1.39 10.54 21.81
N VAL A 214 2.27 10.49 22.82
CA VAL A 214 3.53 11.23 22.83
C VAL A 214 4.67 10.25 23.08
N ILE A 215 5.61 10.18 22.15
CA ILE A 215 6.89 9.50 22.38
C ILE A 215 7.84 10.48 23.05
N LYS A 216 8.41 10.05 24.17
CA LYS A 216 9.55 10.68 24.84
C LYS A 216 10.74 9.74 24.72
N ILE A 217 11.93 10.32 24.59
CA ILE A 217 13.16 9.55 24.57
C ILE A 217 14.14 10.07 25.62
N LYS A 218 15.05 9.19 26.04
CA LYS A 218 16.23 9.56 26.81
C LYS A 218 17.43 8.84 26.21
N SER A 219 18.32 9.63 25.61
CA SER A 219 19.52 9.12 24.94
C SER A 219 20.62 8.78 25.95
N PRO A 220 21.39 7.69 25.75
CA PRO A 220 22.61 7.44 26.49
C PRO A 220 23.72 8.38 26.01
N LYS A 221 24.64 8.76 26.92
CA LYS A 221 25.66 9.79 26.64
C LYS A 221 26.48 9.51 25.38
N ASN A 222 26.86 8.24 25.14
CA ASN A 222 27.70 7.82 24.03
C ASN A 222 27.05 7.96 22.64
N LEU A 223 25.75 8.28 22.56
CA LEU A 223 25.05 8.54 21.29
C LEU A 223 24.76 10.02 21.04
N MET A 224 25.10 10.89 21.99
CA MET A 224 24.89 12.33 21.85
C MET A 224 25.98 12.95 20.97
N VAL A 225 25.63 13.98 20.19
CA VAL A 225 26.56 14.66 19.26
C VAL A 225 27.87 15.06 19.92
N GLU A 226 27.81 15.57 21.15
CA GLU A 226 28.97 16.01 21.93
C GLU A 226 30.01 14.90 22.20
N ASN A 227 29.61 13.63 22.09
CA ASN A 227 30.45 12.46 22.35
C ASN A 227 30.75 11.64 21.07
N LEU A 228 30.27 12.09 19.90
CA LEU A 228 30.47 11.42 18.61
C LEU A 228 31.53 12.10 17.72
N ILE A 229 32.00 13.29 18.11
CA ILE A 229 32.98 14.11 17.37
C ILE A 229 34.30 14.14 18.14
#